data_AF-A0A0G1QXZ5-F1
#
_entry.id   AF-A0A0G1QXZ5-F1
#
_cell.length_a   1.000
_cell.length_b   1.000
_cell.length_c   1.000
_cell.angle_alpha   90.00
_cell.angle_beta   90.00
_cell.angle_gamma   90.00
#
_symmetry.space_group_name_H-M   'P 1'
#
loop_
_entity.id
_entity.type
_entity.pdbx_description
1 polymer ?
#
loop_
_entity_poly.entity_id
_entity_poly.type
_entity_poly.pdbx_seq_one_letter_code
_entity_poly.pdbx_strand_id
1 'polypeptide(L)' 'MSMSKKASPWENGYQESFYSQFKVDLGDPNRFQNLGELVYAIYQTIHSYNHRRIHTKLKMPPAAYAERHQRSNQLVETVS' A
#
# COMPACT_ATOMS: atom_id res chain seq x y z
N MET A 1 -8.57 0.54 -13.41
CA MET A 1 -9.85 -0.20 -13.35
C MET A 1 -10.33 -0.19 -11.91
N SER A 2 -11.61 0.08 -11.66
CA SER A 2 -12.21 0.02 -10.32
C SER A 2 -12.64 -1.43 -10.05
N MET A 3 -12.28 -1.96 -8.87
CA MET A 3 -12.62 -3.32 -8.44
C MET A 3 -13.86 -3.35 -7.53
N SER A 4 -14.51 -2.20 -7.33
CA SER A 4 -15.71 -2.09 -6.49
C SER A 4 -16.96 -2.60 -7.20
N LYS A 5 -17.97 -3.03 -6.44
CA LYS A 5 -19.27 -3.37 -7.03
C LYS A 5 -19.85 -2.14 -7.73
N LYS A 6 -20.59 -2.40 -8.81
CA LYS A 6 -21.28 -1.36 -9.57
C LYS A 6 -22.14 -0.52 -8.61
N ALA A 7 -22.00 0.80 -8.67
CA ALA A 7 -22.67 1.78 -7.79
C ALA A 7 -22.25 1.76 -6.31
N SER A 8 -21.07 1.23 -5.96
CA SER A 8 -20.54 1.24 -4.60
C SER A 8 -19.22 2.03 -4.47
N PRO A 9 -19.23 3.36 -4.69
CA PRO A 9 -18.02 4.20 -4.67
C PRO A 9 -17.30 4.19 -3.32
N TRP A 10 -18.02 3.97 -2.21
CA TRP A 10 -17.43 3.92 -0.87
C TRP A 10 -16.46 2.75 -0.66
N GLU A 11 -16.58 1.67 -1.44
CA GLU A 11 -15.65 0.53 -1.38
C GLU A 11 -14.26 0.90 -1.93
N ASN A 12 -14.20 1.87 -2.85
CA ASN A 12 -12.95 2.26 -3.52
C ASN A 12 -12.18 3.34 -2.75
N GLY A 13 -12.78 3.98 -1.74
CA GLY A 13 -12.23 5.17 -1.10
C GLY A 13 -10.83 4.96 -0.50
N TYR A 14 -10.54 3.75 0.00
CA TYR A 14 -9.21 3.40 0.50
C TYR A 14 -8.16 3.32 -0.61
N GLN A 15 -8.52 2.69 -1.74
CA GLN A 15 -7.61 2.59 -2.90
C GLN A 15 -7.38 3.98 -3.50
N GLU A 16 -8.42 4.78 -3.66
CA GLU A 16 -8.32 6.16 -4.16
C GLU A 16 -7.45 7.04 -3.28
N SER A 17 -7.64 6.98 -1.96
CA SER A 17 -6.82 7.73 -0.99
C SER A 17 -5.35 7.31 -1.08
N PHE A 18 -5.08 6.02 -1.20
CA PHE A 18 -3.73 5.50 -1.39
C PHE A 18 -3.10 6.03 -2.69
N TYR A 19 -3.80 5.91 -3.83
CA TYR A 19 -3.26 6.35 -5.12
C TYR A 19 -3.02 7.86 -5.19
N SER A 20 -3.88 8.65 -4.54
CA SER A 20 -3.68 10.09 -4.42
C SER A 20 -2.37 10.40 -3.71
N GLN A 21 -2.15 9.81 -2.53
CA GLN A 21 -0.91 10.01 -1.77
C GLN A 21 0.31 9.42 -2.49
N PHE A 22 0.18 8.26 -3.11
CA PHE A 22 1.26 7.61 -3.84
C PHE A 22 1.80 8.48 -4.97
N LYS A 23 0.92 9.18 -5.72
CA LYS A 23 1.36 10.11 -6.78
C LYS A 23 2.14 11.30 -6.22
N VAL A 24 1.71 11.82 -5.07
CA VAL A 24 2.43 12.89 -4.35
C VAL A 24 3.81 12.40 -3.90
N ASP A 25 3.87 11.20 -3.31
CA ASP A 25 5.12 10.60 -2.81
C ASP A 25 6.08 10.23 -3.96
N LEU A 26 5.56 9.77 -5.10
CA LEU A 26 6.35 9.42 -6.29
C LEU A 26 6.89 10.66 -7.02
N GLY A 27 6.16 11.77 -6.98
CA GLY A 27 6.51 13.01 -7.67
C GLY A 27 6.31 12.95 -9.19
N ASP A 28 6.91 13.88 -9.92
CA ASP A 28 6.82 13.95 -11.39
C ASP A 28 7.51 12.74 -12.05
N PRO A 29 6.78 11.89 -12.79
CA PRO A 29 7.38 10.74 -13.49
C PRO A 29 8.26 11.13 -14.68
N ASN A 30 8.17 12.37 -15.18
CA ASN A 30 9.01 12.82 -16.30
C ASN A 30 10.45 13.17 -15.88
N ARG A 31 10.76 13.14 -14.58
CA ARG A 31 12.11 13.40 -14.06
C ARG A 31 13.12 12.27 -14.35
N PHE A 32 12.63 11.10 -14.76
CA PHE A 32 13.46 9.91 -14.99
C PHE A 32 13.91 9.84 -16.45
N GLN A 33 15.16 9.46 -16.68
CA GLN A 33 15.75 9.43 -18.02
C GLN A 33 15.40 8.15 -18.78
N ASN A 34 15.07 7.08 -18.06
CA ASN A 34 14.72 5.79 -18.64
C ASN A 34 13.63 5.07 -17.82
N LEU A 35 13.02 4.06 -18.43
CA LEU A 35 11.96 3.27 -17.80
C LEU A 35 12.45 2.52 -16.55
N GLY A 36 13.72 2.08 -16.53
CA GLY A 36 14.31 1.37 -15.40
C GLY A 36 14.34 2.22 -14.13
N GLU A 37 14.72 3.49 -14.25
CA GLU A 37 14.73 4.45 -13.15
C GLU A 37 13.31 4.70 -12.60
N LEU A 38 12.32 4.87 -13.48
CA LEU A 38 10.93 5.03 -13.07
C LEU A 38 10.43 3.79 -12.32
N VAL A 39 10.70 2.59 -12.86
CA VAL A 39 10.32 1.32 -12.22
C VAL A 39 10.98 1.18 -10.86
N TYR A 40 12.28 1.45 -10.76
CA TYR A 40 13.01 1.44 -9.49
C TYR A 40 12.41 2.42 -8.48
N ALA A 41 12.11 3.65 -8.89
CA ALA A 41 11.49 4.65 -8.02
C ALA A 41 10.11 4.21 -7.53
N ILE A 42 9.29 3.59 -8.39
CA ILE A 42 7.99 3.02 -8.00
C ILE A 42 8.17 1.95 -6.91
N TYR A 43 9.07 0.98 -7.13
CA TYR A 43 9.35 -0.07 -6.14
C TYR A 43 9.88 0.52 -4.84
N GLN A 44 10.79 1.49 -4.91
CA GLN A 44 11.38 2.13 -3.75
C GLN A 44 10.32 2.88 -2.93
N THR A 45 9.39 3.57 -3.58
CA THR A 45 8.28 4.29 -2.93
C THR A 45 7.33 3.30 -2.26
N ILE A 46 6.94 2.22 -2.95
CA ILE A 46 6.07 1.17 -2.38
C ILE A 46 6.75 0.52 -1.16
N HIS A 47 8.03 0.16 -1.28
CA HIS A 47 8.78 -0.44 -0.18
C HIS A 47 8.87 0.51 1.02
N SER A 48 9.16 1.79 0.78
CA SER A 48 9.20 2.80 1.84
C SER A 48 7.84 2.95 2.53
N TYR A 49 6.75 2.98 1.76
CA TYR A 49 5.39 3.01 2.30
C TYR A 49 5.10 1.79 3.19
N ASN A 50 5.41 0.59 2.72
CA ASN A 50 5.07 -0.65 3.44
C ASN A 50 5.93 -0.89 4.69
N HIS A 51 7.21 -0.51 4.66
CA HIS A 51 8.16 -0.86 5.73
C HIS A 51 8.56 0.30 6.64
N ARG A 52 8.40 1.55 6.21
CA ARG A 52 8.87 2.73 6.97
C ARG A 52 7.75 3.66 7.42
N ARG A 53 6.63 3.73 6.68
CA ARG A 53 5.56 4.68 6.99
C ARG A 53 4.76 4.25 8.22
N ILE A 54 4.77 5.05 9.27
CA ILE A 54 3.92 4.82 10.44
C ILE A 54 2.50 5.35 10.15
N HIS A 55 1.52 4.47 10.20
CA HIS A 55 0.11 4.87 10.07
C HIS A 55 -0.45 5.30 11.42
N THR A 56 -1.04 6.49 11.51
CA THR A 56 -1.58 7.05 12.78
C THR A 56 -2.58 6.12 13.47
N LYS A 57 -3.43 5.42 12.70
CA LYS A 57 -4.39 4.44 13.24
C LYS A 57 -3.74 3.15 13.74
N LEU A 58 -2.71 2.67 13.03
CA LEU A 58 -2.06 1.38 13.34
C LEU A 58 -0.87 1.54 14.31
N LYS A 59 -0.32 2.75 14.43
CA LYS A 59 0.94 3.08 15.12
C LYS A 59 2.13 2.21 14.70
N MET A 60 2.09 1.64 13.49
CA MET A 60 3.12 0.79 12.92
C MET A 60 3.11 0.83 11.38
N PRO A 61 4.14 0.28 10.71
CA PRO A 61 4.14 0.09 9.27
C PRO A 61 3.12 -0.95 8.79
N PRO A 62 2.57 -0.81 7.57
CA PRO A 62 1.64 -1.77 6.98
C PRO A 62 2.17 -3.21 6.96
N ALA A 63 3.46 -3.41 6.65
CA ALA A 63 4.07 -4.73 6.64
C ALA A 63 4.02 -5.41 8.02
N ALA A 64 4.34 -4.67 9.09
CA ALA A 64 4.29 -5.18 10.45
C ALA A 64 2.87 -5.54 10.88
N TYR A 65 1.87 -4.77 10.45
CA TYR A 65 0.47 -5.09 10.69
C TYR A 65 0.05 -6.38 9.96
N ALA A 66 0.43 -6.52 8.68
CA ALA A 66 0.13 -7.71 7.88
C ALA A 66 0.75 -8.99 8.47
N GLU A 67 2.02 -8.94 8.89
CA GLU A 67 2.71 -10.06 9.55
C GLU A 67 1.99 -10.49 10.85
N ARG A 68 1.57 -9.53 11.68
CA ARG A 68 0.80 -9.82 12.90
C ARG A 68 -0.53 -10.49 12.59
N HIS A 69 -1.23 -10.02 11.57
CA HIS A 69 -2.51 -10.58 11.16
C HIS A 69 -2.37 -12.00 10.61
N GLN A 70 -1.34 -12.26 9.80
CA GLN A 70 -1.04 -13.61 9.29
C GLN A 70 -0.73 -14.58 10.41
N ARG A 71 0.12 -14.16 11.37
CA ARG A 71 0.44 -14.97 12.55
C ARG A 71 -0.81 -15.27 13.38
N SER A 72 -1.70 -14.30 13.56
CA SER A 72 -2.97 -14.51 14.26
C SER A 72 -3.84 -15.55 13.56
N ASN A 73 -3.97 -15.49 12.23
CA ASN A 73 -4.74 -16.47 11.47
C ASN A 73 -4.16 -17.88 11.58
N GLN A 74 -2.83 -18.02 11.46
CA GLN A 74 -2.15 -19.31 11.62
C GLN A 74 -2.36 -19.89 13.03
N LEU A 75 -2.39 -19.05 14.06
CA LEU A 75 -2.71 -19.50 15.41
C LEU A 75 -4.14 -20.02 15.47
N VAL A 76 -5.13 -19.29 14.95
CA VAL A 76 -6.53 -19.75 14.94
C VAL A 76 -6.71 -21.09 14.21
N GLU A 77 -6.02 -21.30 13.10
CA GLU A 77 -6.05 -22.55 12.34
C GLU A 77 -5.40 -23.74 13.06
N THR A 78 -4.44 -23.48 13.95
CA THR A 78 -3.73 -24.56 14.68
C THR A 78 -4.41 -24.97 15.98
N VAL A 79 -5.32 -24.16 16.53
CA VAL A 79 -6.16 -24.49 17.71
C VAL A 79 -7.58 -24.95 17.35
N SER A 80 -7.96 -24.97 16.07
CA SER A 80 -9.24 -25.50 15.57
C SER A 80 -9.09 -26.94 15.09
#